data_AF-A0A943LA75-F1
#
_entry.id   AF-A0A943LA75-F1
#
_cell.length_a   1.000
_cell.length_b   1.000
_cell.length_c   1.000
_cell.angle_alpha   90.00
_cell.angle_beta   90.00
_cell.angle_gamma   90.00
#
_symmetry.space_group_name_H-M   'P 1'
#
loop_
_entity.id
_entity.type
_entity.pdbx_description
1 polymer ?
#
loop_
_entity_poly.entity_id
_entity_poly.type
_entity_poly.pdbx_seq_one_letter_code
_entity_poly.pdbx_strand_id
1 'polypeptide(L)'
;DGAKEVAEFCKDKGIQLSIGHTGSTFDKIKEMKDYGFGGFTHTFSGMRGMHHRELGVVGAALYFEDMYCEFAKQTGLTVKHEAFDIALRVKTSDKIILSTDCCGLAMTDKPWHHYVRKITLIPQENGVMIKHDDGREEILDNSKYENVRDLEMSYIDSVKNVIKHSNVDIFDIMKMASINPAKYINVYDKKGSIDIKKDADLLVIDKEFNLIETIVRGSIYN
;
A
#
# COMPACT_ATOMS: atom_id res chain seq x y z
N ASP A 1 -8.67 -18.13 -18.42
CA ASP A 1 -9.58 -17.64 -19.47
C ASP A 1 -10.42 -16.49 -18.92
N GLY A 2 -10.70 -15.45 -19.72
CA GLY A 2 -11.44 -14.24 -19.28
C GLY A 2 -10.58 -13.06 -18.82
N ALA A 3 -9.30 -13.28 -18.47
CA ALA A 3 -8.43 -12.22 -17.97
C ALA A 3 -8.11 -11.15 -19.02
N LYS A 4 -8.06 -11.54 -20.31
CA LYS A 4 -7.78 -10.61 -21.41
C LYS A 4 -8.98 -9.72 -21.68
N GLU A 5 -10.17 -10.31 -21.72
CA GLU A 5 -11.44 -9.63 -21.96
C GLU A 5 -11.73 -8.61 -20.86
N VAL A 6 -11.47 -8.98 -19.60
CA VAL A 6 -11.55 -8.04 -18.46
C VAL A 6 -10.51 -6.93 -18.62
N ALA A 7 -9.29 -7.25 -19.03
CA ALA A 7 -8.24 -6.26 -19.17
C ALA A 7 -8.55 -5.23 -20.28
N GLU A 8 -9.04 -5.70 -21.43
CA GLU A 8 -9.52 -4.85 -22.53
C GLU A 8 -10.69 -3.97 -22.08
N PHE A 9 -11.68 -4.53 -21.38
CA PHE A 9 -12.78 -3.74 -20.82
C PHE A 9 -12.28 -2.65 -19.86
N CYS A 10 -11.39 -2.98 -18.94
CA CYS A 10 -10.85 -2.03 -17.97
C CYS A 10 -10.07 -0.91 -18.68
N LYS A 11 -9.25 -1.25 -19.68
CA LYS A 11 -8.53 -0.29 -20.50
C LYS A 11 -9.49 0.68 -21.21
N ASP A 12 -10.54 0.16 -21.84
CA ASP A 12 -11.55 0.98 -22.53
C ASP A 12 -12.34 1.89 -21.57
N LYS A 13 -12.45 1.50 -20.30
CA LYS A 13 -13.10 2.29 -19.24
C LYS A 13 -12.15 3.19 -18.47
N GLY A 14 -10.85 3.22 -18.80
CA GLY A 14 -9.85 3.99 -18.06
C GLY A 14 -9.62 3.49 -16.62
N ILE A 15 -9.90 2.20 -16.38
CA ILE A 15 -9.69 1.55 -15.08
C ILE A 15 -8.27 0.99 -15.04
N GLN A 16 -7.47 1.44 -14.07
CA GLN A 16 -6.11 0.97 -13.88
C GLN A 16 -6.10 -0.47 -13.33
N LEU A 17 -5.45 -1.38 -14.04
CA LEU A 17 -5.25 -2.76 -13.60
C LEU A 17 -3.94 -2.92 -12.85
N SER A 18 -3.96 -3.79 -11.84
CA SER A 18 -2.80 -4.14 -11.01
C SER A 18 -2.70 -5.65 -10.84
N ILE A 19 -1.49 -6.19 -10.87
CA ILE A 19 -1.22 -7.62 -10.73
C ILE A 19 -1.05 -7.97 -9.25
N GLY A 20 -1.90 -8.84 -8.71
CA GLY A 20 -1.84 -9.28 -7.32
C GLY A 20 -2.49 -10.65 -7.12
N HIS A 21 -2.29 -11.27 -5.95
CA HIS A 21 -2.90 -12.55 -5.56
C HIS A 21 -2.83 -13.63 -6.66
N THR A 22 -1.64 -13.83 -7.24
CA THR A 22 -1.48 -14.69 -8.41
C THR A 22 -0.24 -15.57 -8.34
N GLY A 23 -0.39 -16.80 -8.84
CA GLY A 23 0.67 -17.78 -9.04
C GLY A 23 1.28 -17.75 -10.44
N SER A 24 1.03 -16.69 -11.23
CA SER A 24 1.45 -16.58 -12.63
C SER A 24 2.96 -16.69 -12.83
N THR A 25 3.38 -17.13 -14.01
CA THR A 25 4.79 -17.12 -14.43
C THR A 25 5.18 -15.74 -14.97
N PHE A 26 6.48 -15.48 -15.00
CA PHE A 26 7.04 -14.28 -15.63
C PHE A 26 6.62 -14.16 -17.09
N ASP A 27 6.73 -15.24 -17.86
CA ASP A 27 6.37 -15.23 -19.29
C ASP A 27 4.89 -14.89 -19.51
N LYS A 28 4.00 -15.36 -18.65
CA LYS A 28 2.58 -15.02 -18.75
C LYS A 28 2.32 -13.55 -18.40
N ILE A 29 3.03 -13.00 -17.42
CA ILE A 29 2.94 -11.57 -17.11
C ILE A 29 3.49 -10.74 -18.26
N LYS A 30 4.61 -11.14 -18.85
CA LYS A 30 5.21 -10.50 -20.03
C LYS A 30 4.22 -10.44 -21.19
N GLU A 31 3.51 -11.53 -21.47
CA GLU A 31 2.46 -11.58 -22.50
C GLU A 31 1.28 -10.65 -22.16
N MET A 32 0.87 -10.61 -20.90
CA MET A 32 -0.33 -9.89 -20.47
C MET A 32 -0.10 -8.40 -20.17
N LYS A 33 1.15 -7.97 -20.00
CA LYS A 33 1.51 -6.61 -19.56
C LYS A 33 0.90 -5.52 -20.45
N ASP A 34 0.92 -5.72 -21.76
CA ASP A 34 0.47 -4.71 -22.73
C ASP A 34 -1.07 -4.53 -22.79
N TYR A 35 -1.82 -5.34 -22.02
CA TYR A 35 -3.27 -5.24 -21.89
C TYR A 35 -3.71 -4.20 -20.84
N GLY A 36 -2.82 -3.31 -20.39
CA GLY A 36 -3.17 -2.18 -19.52
C GLY A 36 -2.86 -2.38 -18.03
N PHE A 37 -2.05 -3.38 -17.68
CA PHE A 37 -1.53 -3.52 -16.32
C PHE A 37 -0.47 -2.46 -16.07
N GLY A 38 -0.67 -1.66 -15.03
CA GLY A 38 0.25 -0.56 -14.70
C GLY A 38 1.18 -0.89 -13.55
N GLY A 39 0.94 -1.98 -12.82
CA GLY A 39 1.69 -2.26 -11.61
C GLY A 39 1.34 -3.57 -10.92
N PHE A 40 1.85 -3.69 -9.70
CA PHE A 40 1.75 -4.86 -8.83
C PHE A 40 1.18 -4.43 -7.49
N THR A 41 0.09 -5.07 -7.06
CA THR A 41 -0.57 -4.80 -5.78
C THR A 41 0.25 -5.41 -4.64
N HIS A 42 0.45 -4.66 -3.55
CA HIS A 42 1.17 -5.07 -2.33
C HIS A 42 2.35 -6.04 -2.55
N THR A 43 3.26 -5.64 -3.46
CA THR A 43 4.44 -6.35 -3.96
C THR A 43 5.08 -7.27 -2.92
N PHE A 44 5.40 -8.50 -3.35
CA PHE A 44 5.78 -9.68 -2.56
C PHE A 44 4.61 -10.45 -1.92
N SER A 45 3.55 -9.78 -1.47
CA SER A 45 2.47 -10.44 -0.73
C SER A 45 1.51 -11.18 -1.68
N GLY A 46 1.23 -12.46 -1.39
CA GLY A 46 0.32 -13.26 -2.23
C GLY A 46 0.80 -13.45 -3.68
N MET A 47 2.12 -13.42 -3.90
CA MET A 47 2.75 -13.52 -5.22
C MET A 47 3.62 -14.76 -5.34
N ARG A 48 3.71 -15.33 -6.55
CA ARG A 48 4.79 -16.28 -6.87
C ARG A 48 6.15 -15.60 -6.71
N GLY A 49 6.99 -16.18 -5.85
CA GLY A 49 8.34 -15.69 -5.58
C GLY A 49 9.29 -15.78 -6.78
N MET A 50 10.46 -15.15 -6.64
CA MET A 50 11.48 -15.08 -7.67
C MET A 50 12.46 -16.26 -7.59
N HIS A 51 12.71 -16.91 -8.71
CA HIS A 51 13.76 -17.90 -8.88
C HIS A 51 14.56 -17.59 -10.16
N HIS A 52 15.88 -17.77 -10.15
CA HIS A 52 16.75 -17.34 -11.27
C HIS A 52 16.42 -17.97 -12.65
N ARG A 53 15.77 -19.15 -12.68
CA ARG A 53 15.30 -19.81 -13.92
C ARG A 53 13.85 -19.50 -14.30
N GLU A 54 13.06 -19.02 -13.36
CA GLU A 54 11.66 -18.65 -13.57
C GLU A 54 11.33 -17.54 -12.59
N LEU A 55 11.27 -16.31 -13.09
CA LEU A 55 11.28 -15.10 -12.28
C LEU A 55 9.97 -14.90 -11.51
N GLY A 56 8.89 -15.57 -11.90
CA GLY A 56 7.59 -15.46 -11.24
C GLY A 56 7.04 -14.03 -11.24
N VAL A 57 6.15 -13.75 -10.30
CA VAL A 57 5.48 -12.44 -10.19
C VAL A 57 6.41 -11.42 -9.55
N VAL A 58 7.12 -11.81 -8.49
CA VAL A 58 8.07 -10.93 -7.81
C VAL A 58 9.19 -10.49 -8.75
N GLY A 59 9.74 -11.42 -9.54
CA GLY A 59 10.76 -11.06 -10.51
C GLY A 59 10.21 -10.19 -11.65
N ALA A 60 8.96 -10.38 -12.07
CA ALA A 60 8.31 -9.46 -13.02
C ALA A 60 8.17 -8.04 -12.43
N ALA A 61 7.77 -7.92 -11.16
CA ALA A 61 7.64 -6.64 -10.46
C ALA A 61 8.95 -5.86 -10.42
N LEU A 62 10.07 -6.56 -10.19
CA LEU A 62 11.41 -5.96 -10.18
C LEU A 62 11.97 -5.71 -11.58
N TYR A 63 11.62 -6.54 -12.58
CA TYR A 63 12.18 -6.47 -13.92
C TYR A 63 11.55 -5.37 -14.81
N PHE A 64 10.23 -5.21 -14.78
CA PHE A 64 9.54 -4.27 -15.67
C PHE A 64 9.62 -2.85 -15.14
N GLU A 65 10.55 -2.04 -15.67
CA GLU A 65 10.82 -0.66 -15.23
C GLU A 65 9.61 0.27 -15.31
N ASP A 66 8.72 0.09 -16.29
CA ASP A 66 7.57 0.95 -16.54
C ASP A 66 6.35 0.64 -15.66
N MET A 67 6.36 -0.46 -14.92
CA MET A 67 5.28 -0.85 -14.00
C MET A 67 5.56 -0.40 -12.56
N TYR A 68 4.52 -0.02 -11.82
CA TYR A 68 4.63 0.36 -10.41
C TYR A 68 4.67 -0.86 -9.48
N CYS A 69 5.42 -0.74 -8.38
CA CYS A 69 5.34 -1.65 -7.24
C CYS A 69 4.60 -0.93 -6.11
N GLU A 70 3.42 -1.44 -5.74
CA GLU A 70 2.73 -0.98 -4.53
C GLU A 70 3.30 -1.69 -3.31
N PHE A 71 3.49 -0.95 -2.22
CA PHE A 71 3.94 -1.46 -0.93
C PHE A 71 3.01 -0.98 0.18
N ALA A 72 2.31 -1.94 0.77
CA ALA A 72 1.45 -1.70 1.92
C ALA A 72 2.28 -1.72 3.23
N LYS A 73 1.92 -0.85 4.19
CA LYS A 73 2.35 -0.90 5.61
C LYS A 73 3.81 -1.32 5.80
N GLN A 74 4.71 -0.35 5.82
CA GLN A 74 6.14 -0.60 6.04
C GLN A 74 6.46 -0.86 7.52
N THR A 75 5.79 -1.88 8.08
CA THR A 75 5.92 -2.39 9.44
C THR A 75 7.11 -3.33 9.59
N GLY A 76 7.63 -3.89 8.49
CA GLY A 76 8.58 -4.99 8.51
C GLY A 76 7.94 -6.38 8.72
N LEU A 77 6.61 -6.45 8.91
CA LEU A 77 5.88 -7.69 9.19
C LEU A 77 5.46 -8.42 7.91
N THR A 78 4.79 -7.73 6.98
CA THR A 78 4.32 -8.28 5.70
C THR A 78 5.44 -8.34 4.67
N VAL A 79 6.25 -7.28 4.61
CA VAL A 79 7.45 -7.17 3.78
C VAL A 79 8.61 -6.75 4.68
N LYS A 80 9.72 -7.48 4.62
CA LYS A 80 10.96 -7.12 5.33
C LYS A 80 11.53 -5.81 4.76
N HIS A 81 12.14 -4.99 5.62
CA HIS A 81 12.73 -3.72 5.19
C HIS A 81 13.79 -3.91 4.11
N GLU A 82 14.56 -5.00 4.17
CA GLU A 82 15.56 -5.36 3.17
C GLU A 82 14.94 -5.71 1.81
N ALA A 83 13.77 -6.35 1.79
CA ALA A 83 13.06 -6.66 0.55
C ALA A 83 12.50 -5.37 -0.09
N PHE A 84 11.99 -4.45 0.73
CA PHE A 84 11.59 -3.12 0.27
C PHE A 84 12.80 -2.34 -0.27
N ASP A 85 13.93 -2.31 0.43
CA ASP A 85 15.15 -1.63 -0.01
C ASP A 85 15.69 -2.17 -1.34
N ILE A 86 15.66 -3.50 -1.54
CA ILE A 86 16.00 -4.11 -2.84
C ILE A 86 15.08 -3.57 -3.95
N ALA A 87 13.77 -3.57 -3.71
CA ALA A 87 12.81 -3.06 -4.68
C ALA A 87 13.02 -1.57 -4.95
N LEU A 88 13.28 -0.76 -3.91
CA LEU A 88 13.56 0.67 -4.03
C LEU A 88 14.82 0.92 -4.86
N ARG A 89 15.90 0.16 -4.68
CA ARG A 89 17.12 0.33 -5.48
C ARG A 89 16.93 -0.03 -6.96
N VAL A 90 16.06 -1.00 -7.25
CA VAL A 90 15.77 -1.44 -8.62
C VAL A 90 14.76 -0.51 -9.30
N LYS A 91 13.67 -0.18 -8.61
CA LYS A 91 12.54 0.58 -9.15
C LYS A 91 12.70 2.09 -9.01
N THR A 92 13.53 2.52 -8.07
CA THR A 92 13.64 3.90 -7.57
C THR A 92 12.32 4.40 -6.98
N SER A 93 12.36 5.59 -6.40
CA SER A 93 11.14 6.27 -5.91
C SER A 93 10.16 6.63 -7.03
N ASP A 94 10.55 6.57 -8.32
CA ASP A 94 9.68 6.91 -9.47
C ASP A 94 8.68 5.81 -9.83
N LYS A 95 8.85 4.60 -9.28
CA LYS A 95 7.99 3.43 -9.58
C LYS A 95 7.54 2.67 -8.34
N ILE A 96 7.58 3.32 -7.18
CA ILE A 96 6.98 2.79 -5.94
C ILE A 96 5.73 3.59 -5.58
N ILE A 97 4.71 2.89 -5.10
CA ILE A 97 3.49 3.45 -4.52
C ILE A 97 3.42 2.98 -3.07
N LEU A 98 3.25 3.89 -2.13
CA LEU A 98 2.96 3.52 -0.73
C LEU A 98 1.45 3.45 -0.52
N SER A 99 1.00 2.39 0.14
CA SER A 99 -0.39 2.20 0.56
C SER A 99 -0.49 1.73 2.01
N THR A 100 -1.71 1.67 2.55
CA THR A 100 -1.94 1.10 3.89
C THR A 100 -2.34 -0.37 3.81
N ASP A 101 -3.20 -0.77 2.87
CA ASP A 101 -3.91 -2.06 2.94
C ASP A 101 -4.52 -2.28 4.35
N CYS A 102 -5.12 -1.22 4.91
CA CYS A 102 -5.82 -1.29 6.19
C CYS A 102 -7.14 -2.05 6.05
N CYS A 103 -7.42 -2.90 7.04
CA CYS A 103 -8.56 -3.82 7.02
C CYS A 103 -9.71 -3.38 7.94
N GLY A 104 -9.52 -2.34 8.75
CA GLY A 104 -10.53 -1.88 9.71
C GLY A 104 -10.66 -2.83 10.89
N LEU A 105 -9.54 -3.26 11.47
CA LEU A 105 -9.48 -4.33 12.49
C LEU A 105 -10.40 -4.09 13.69
N ALA A 106 -10.61 -2.83 14.05
CA ALA A 106 -11.46 -2.42 15.17
C ALA A 106 -12.96 -2.65 14.92
N MET A 107 -13.37 -2.82 13.67
CA MET A 107 -14.77 -2.89 13.22
C MET A 107 -15.11 -4.26 12.62
N THR A 108 -14.40 -5.32 13.03
CA THR A 108 -14.70 -6.68 12.58
C THR A 108 -16.13 -7.08 12.97
N ASP A 109 -16.85 -7.74 12.06
CA ASP A 109 -18.24 -8.18 12.27
C ASP A 109 -18.33 -9.64 12.72
N LYS A 110 -17.26 -10.40 12.53
CA LYS A 110 -17.13 -11.80 12.93
C LYS A 110 -15.73 -12.10 13.46
N PRO A 111 -15.56 -13.20 14.20
CA PRO A 111 -14.23 -13.66 14.58
C PRO A 111 -13.33 -13.86 13.35
N TRP A 112 -12.17 -13.21 13.37
CA TRP A 112 -11.19 -13.30 12.27
C TRP A 112 -9.77 -13.40 12.81
N HIS A 113 -9.02 -14.38 12.30
CA HIS A 113 -7.63 -14.59 12.67
C HIS A 113 -6.69 -13.97 11.62
N HIS A 114 -5.83 -13.05 12.07
CA HIS A 114 -4.81 -12.41 11.26
C HIS A 114 -3.47 -13.13 11.43
N TYR A 115 -3.16 -14.07 10.54
CA TYR A 115 -1.96 -14.92 10.64
C TYR A 115 -0.63 -14.17 10.73
N VAL A 116 -0.43 -13.06 10.00
CA VAL A 116 0.82 -12.27 10.07
C VAL A 116 0.98 -11.60 11.42
N ARG A 117 -0.10 -11.03 11.97
CA ARG A 117 -0.10 -10.33 13.26
C ARG A 117 -0.24 -11.29 14.44
N LYS A 118 -0.62 -12.55 14.19
CA LYS A 118 -0.82 -13.59 15.20
C LYS A 118 -1.84 -13.18 16.27
N ILE A 119 -2.93 -12.58 15.80
CA ILE A 119 -4.05 -12.14 16.62
C ILE A 119 -5.37 -12.66 16.06
N THR A 120 -6.31 -12.94 16.94
CA THR A 120 -7.71 -13.20 16.62
C THR A 120 -8.55 -12.05 17.15
N LEU A 121 -9.30 -11.41 16.26
CA LEU A 121 -10.21 -10.31 16.56
C LEU A 121 -11.61 -10.88 16.74
N ILE A 122 -12.24 -10.60 17.88
CA ILE A 122 -13.56 -11.14 18.24
C ILE A 122 -14.47 -9.95 18.57
N PRO A 123 -15.55 -9.72 17.80
CA PRO A 123 -16.45 -8.60 18.03
C PRO A 123 -17.13 -8.70 19.40
N GLN A 124 -17.29 -7.56 20.06
CA GLN A 124 -18.04 -7.40 21.32
C GLN A 124 -19.13 -6.35 21.12
N GLU A 125 -20.12 -6.29 22.01
CA GLU A 125 -21.23 -5.34 21.92
C GLU A 125 -20.76 -3.87 21.86
N ASN A 126 -19.71 -3.51 22.62
CA ASN A 126 -19.11 -2.16 22.65
C ASN A 126 -17.57 -2.23 22.52
N GLY A 127 -17.06 -3.09 21.64
CA GLY A 127 -15.62 -3.21 21.46
C GLY A 127 -15.17 -4.37 20.59
N VAL A 128 -13.87 -4.60 20.62
CA VAL A 128 -13.22 -5.76 20.00
C VAL A 128 -12.29 -6.40 21.01
N MET A 129 -12.42 -7.72 21.19
CA MET A 129 -11.45 -8.50 21.91
C MET A 129 -10.33 -8.92 20.95
N ILE A 130 -9.09 -8.76 21.40
CA ILE A 130 -7.90 -9.19 20.68
C ILE A 130 -7.27 -10.31 21.48
N LYS A 131 -7.24 -11.50 20.90
CA LYS A 131 -6.54 -12.66 21.45
C LYS A 131 -5.25 -12.89 20.69
N HIS A 132 -4.12 -12.76 21.37
CA HIS A 132 -2.79 -13.00 20.82
C HIS A 132 -2.47 -14.49 20.88
N ASP A 133 -1.70 -14.98 19.91
CA ASP A 133 -1.30 -16.40 19.87
C ASP A 133 -0.40 -16.79 21.06
N ASP A 134 0.22 -15.83 21.73
CA ASP A 134 1.01 -16.02 22.96
C ASP A 134 0.14 -16.18 24.23
N GLY A 135 -1.19 -16.09 24.09
CA GLY A 135 -2.16 -16.24 25.17
C GLY A 135 -2.58 -14.92 25.83
N ARG A 136 -2.00 -13.77 25.46
CA ARG A 136 -2.48 -12.47 25.95
C ARG A 136 -3.84 -12.14 25.34
N GLU A 137 -4.71 -11.57 26.17
CA GLU A 137 -6.03 -11.09 25.76
C GLU A 137 -6.21 -9.64 26.20
N GLU A 138 -6.80 -8.83 25.33
CA GLU A 138 -7.14 -7.44 25.59
C GLU A 138 -8.49 -7.09 24.95
N ILE A 139 -9.20 -6.12 25.50
CA ILE A 139 -10.46 -5.63 24.96
C ILE A 139 -10.31 -4.13 24.73
N LEU A 140 -10.59 -3.69 23.51
CA LEU A 140 -10.59 -2.28 23.14
C LEU A 140 -12.01 -1.79 22.93
N ASP A 141 -12.34 -0.64 23.51
CA ASP A 141 -13.57 0.10 23.21
C ASP A 141 -13.41 0.80 21.87
N ASN A 142 -14.08 0.29 20.84
CA ASN A 142 -14.02 0.81 19.47
C ASN A 142 -14.99 1.97 19.20
N SER A 143 -15.73 2.45 20.21
CA SER A 143 -16.54 3.67 20.10
C SER A 143 -15.71 4.96 20.12
N LYS A 144 -14.46 4.88 20.58
CA LYS A 144 -13.50 6.00 20.63
C LYS A 144 -12.29 5.71 19.76
N TYR A 145 -11.96 6.64 18.87
CA TYR A 145 -10.85 6.49 17.93
C TYR A 145 -9.50 6.32 18.65
N GLU A 146 -9.29 7.02 19.76
CA GLU A 146 -8.03 7.02 20.52
C GLU A 146 -7.67 5.62 21.03
N ASN A 147 -8.66 4.78 21.31
CA ASN A 147 -8.45 3.43 21.81
C ASN A 147 -8.01 2.44 20.72
N VAL A 148 -8.31 2.74 19.47
CA VAL A 148 -8.16 1.80 18.35
C VAL A 148 -7.22 2.30 17.25
N ARG A 149 -6.81 3.57 17.29
CA ARG A 149 -5.95 4.19 16.27
C ARG A 149 -4.62 3.46 16.07
N ASP A 150 -4.12 2.79 17.11
CA ASP A 150 -2.83 2.09 17.11
C ASP A 150 -2.97 0.58 16.78
N LEU A 151 -4.20 0.10 16.58
CA LEU A 151 -4.46 -1.30 16.20
C LEU A 151 -3.90 -1.62 14.80
N GLU A 152 -3.96 -0.63 13.92
CA GLU A 152 -3.29 -0.63 12.62
C GLU A 152 -2.33 0.55 12.53
N MET A 153 -1.19 0.34 11.87
CA MET A 153 -0.22 1.41 11.65
C MET A 153 -0.83 2.49 10.76
N SER A 154 -0.67 3.75 11.16
CA SER A 154 -1.10 4.90 10.36
C SER A 154 -0.25 5.04 9.08
N TYR A 155 -0.77 5.76 8.08
CA TYR A 155 0.00 6.01 6.86
C TYR A 155 1.27 6.83 7.12
N ILE A 156 1.21 7.80 8.05
CA ILE A 156 2.36 8.65 8.39
C ILE A 156 3.43 7.86 9.15
N ASP A 157 3.05 6.92 10.02
CA ASP A 157 4.01 6.03 10.69
C ASP A 157 4.65 5.05 9.70
N SER A 158 3.89 4.60 8.70
CA SER A 158 4.45 3.82 7.59
C SER A 158 5.51 4.62 6.82
N VAL A 159 5.27 5.91 6.55
CA VAL A 159 6.27 6.81 5.94
C VAL A 159 7.49 6.99 6.83
N LYS A 160 7.30 7.22 8.14
CA LYS A 160 8.42 7.31 9.11
C LYS A 160 9.28 6.05 9.10
N ASN A 161 8.67 4.87 9.01
CA ASN A 161 9.41 3.62 8.90
C ASN A 161 10.20 3.51 7.60
N VAL A 162 9.65 3.96 6.45
CA VAL A 162 10.41 4.02 5.20
C VAL A 162 11.66 4.88 5.37
N ILE A 163 11.51 6.10 5.93
CA ILE A 163 12.63 7.03 6.16
C ILE A 163 13.68 6.41 7.10
N LYS A 164 13.24 5.72 8.16
CA LYS A 164 14.13 5.10 9.14
C LYS A 164 14.93 3.92 8.58
N HIS A 165 14.36 3.19 7.63
CA HIS A 165 14.88 1.89 7.18
C HIS A 165 15.34 1.88 5.72
N SER A 166 15.34 3.03 5.04
CA SER A 166 15.77 3.15 3.64
C SER A 166 16.46 4.48 3.39
N ASN A 167 17.37 4.51 2.42
CA ASN A 167 18.06 5.73 2.04
C ASN A 167 17.20 6.54 1.06
N VAL A 168 16.28 7.34 1.59
CA VAL A 168 15.36 8.19 0.83
C VAL A 168 15.36 9.61 1.36
N ASP A 169 15.12 10.59 0.49
CA ASP A 169 14.84 11.95 0.91
C ASP A 169 13.33 12.27 0.92
N ILE A 170 12.98 13.51 1.28
CA ILE A 170 11.57 13.93 1.29
C ILE A 170 10.94 13.90 -0.11
N PHE A 171 11.70 14.17 -1.17
CA PHE A 171 11.17 14.14 -2.54
C PHE A 171 10.85 12.73 -2.99
N ASP A 172 11.67 11.75 -2.60
CA ASP A 172 11.39 10.33 -2.80
C ASP A 172 10.08 9.93 -2.10
N ILE A 173 9.88 10.36 -0.85
CA ILE A 173 8.63 10.13 -0.12
C ILE A 173 7.44 10.78 -0.84
N MET A 174 7.56 12.05 -1.26
CA MET A 174 6.49 12.76 -1.99
C MET A 174 6.13 12.05 -3.29
N LYS A 175 7.12 11.48 -3.99
CA LYS A 175 6.88 10.66 -5.18
C LYS A 175 6.05 9.43 -4.83
N MET A 176 6.52 8.64 -3.87
CA MET A 176 5.91 7.35 -3.56
C MET A 176 4.53 7.47 -2.88
N ALA A 177 4.31 8.54 -2.11
CA ALA A 177 3.09 8.74 -1.32
C ALA A 177 2.03 9.62 -2.00
N SER A 178 2.38 10.39 -3.05
CA SER A 178 1.47 11.36 -3.65
C SER A 178 1.53 11.39 -5.18
N ILE A 179 2.70 11.69 -5.76
CA ILE A 179 2.84 11.87 -7.22
C ILE A 179 2.54 10.57 -7.96
N ASN A 180 3.14 9.46 -7.53
CA ASN A 180 3.00 8.17 -8.19
C ASN A 180 1.58 7.61 -8.07
N PRO A 181 0.93 7.56 -6.89
CA PRO A 181 -0.48 7.20 -6.80
C PRO A 181 -1.36 8.04 -7.73
N ALA A 182 -1.18 9.36 -7.75
CA ALA A 182 -1.98 10.25 -8.60
C ALA A 182 -1.77 10.00 -10.10
N LYS A 183 -0.52 9.74 -10.52
CA LYS A 183 -0.22 9.34 -11.91
C LYS A 183 -0.81 7.96 -12.24
N TYR A 184 -0.69 7.01 -11.32
CA TYR A 184 -1.13 5.64 -11.50
C TYR A 184 -2.63 5.53 -11.79
N ILE A 185 -3.45 6.33 -11.10
CA ILE A 185 -4.90 6.35 -11.31
C ILE A 185 -5.37 7.49 -12.23
N ASN A 186 -4.46 8.12 -12.97
CA ASN A 186 -4.75 9.17 -13.97
C ASN A 186 -5.47 10.42 -13.42
N VAL A 187 -5.08 10.90 -12.23
CA VAL A 187 -5.62 12.12 -11.60
C VAL A 187 -4.53 13.16 -11.28
N TYR A 188 -3.33 12.99 -11.84
CA TYR A 188 -2.20 13.88 -11.57
C TYR A 188 -2.44 15.31 -12.09
N ASP A 189 -3.35 15.54 -13.03
CA ASP A 189 -3.77 16.88 -13.45
C ASP A 189 -4.44 17.67 -12.31
N LYS A 190 -5.00 16.99 -11.31
CA LYS A 190 -5.72 17.60 -10.17
C LYS A 190 -5.07 17.36 -8.82
N LYS A 191 -4.29 16.29 -8.65
CA LYS A 191 -3.76 15.81 -7.38
C LYS A 191 -2.26 15.53 -7.45
N GLY A 192 -1.65 15.22 -6.30
CA GLY A 192 -0.33 14.60 -6.22
C GLY A 192 0.85 15.57 -6.16
N SER A 193 0.66 16.86 -6.43
CA SER A 193 1.68 17.90 -6.26
C SER A 193 1.06 19.25 -5.95
N ILE A 194 1.89 20.17 -5.43
CA ILE A 194 1.51 21.55 -5.15
C ILE A 194 1.79 22.36 -6.41
N ASP A 195 0.78 22.51 -7.26
CA ASP A 195 0.85 23.30 -8.49
C ASP A 195 -0.41 24.16 -8.65
N ILE A 196 -0.26 25.28 -9.35
CA ILE A 196 -1.39 26.16 -9.66
C ILE A 196 -2.46 25.37 -10.43
N LYS A 197 -3.74 25.55 -10.05
CA LYS A 197 -4.94 24.89 -10.60
C LYS A 197 -5.19 23.45 -10.15
N LYS A 198 -4.32 22.85 -9.34
CA LYS A 198 -4.60 21.57 -8.66
C LYS A 198 -5.47 21.80 -7.44
N ASP A 199 -6.13 20.74 -6.97
CA ASP A 199 -6.90 20.79 -5.74
C ASP A 199 -5.96 21.04 -4.56
N ALA A 200 -6.38 21.91 -3.64
CA ALA A 200 -5.65 22.17 -2.40
C ALA A 200 -5.85 21.02 -1.40
N ASP A 201 -5.31 19.86 -1.76
CA ASP A 201 -5.15 18.68 -0.90
C ASP A 201 -3.73 18.66 -0.35
N LEU A 202 -3.57 19.09 0.90
CA LEU A 202 -2.26 19.35 1.51
C LEU A 202 -2.16 18.67 2.87
N LEU A 203 -0.95 18.24 3.20
CA LEU A 203 -0.58 17.76 4.53
C LEU A 203 0.45 18.72 5.12
N VAL A 204 0.17 19.26 6.30
CA VAL A 204 1.12 20.06 7.06
C VAL A 204 1.73 19.15 8.13
N ILE A 205 3.05 18.98 8.08
CA ILE A 205 3.80 18.13 9.01
C ILE A 205 4.98 18.91 9.60
N ASP A 206 5.40 18.52 10.80
CA ASP A 206 6.65 19.03 11.38
C ASP A 206 7.88 18.29 10.82
N LYS A 207 9.06 18.66 11.32
CA LYS A 207 10.35 18.06 10.92
C LYS A 207 10.50 16.59 11.33
N GLU A 208 9.67 16.14 12.27
CA GLU A 208 9.63 14.78 12.79
C GLU A 208 8.53 13.95 12.10
N PHE A 209 7.90 14.51 11.06
CA PHE A 209 6.76 13.93 10.34
C PHE A 209 5.54 13.70 11.23
N ASN A 210 5.32 14.51 12.27
CA ASN A 210 4.05 14.52 12.98
C ASN A 210 3.03 15.34 12.20
N LEU A 211 1.79 14.86 12.14
CA LEU A 211 0.70 15.56 11.48
C LEU A 211 0.27 16.79 12.29
N ILE A 212 0.29 17.95 11.64
CA ILE A 212 -0.19 19.22 12.21
C ILE A 212 -1.60 19.52 11.70
N GLU A 213 -1.80 19.42 10.38
CA GLU A 213 -3.05 19.84 9.74
C GLU A 213 -3.25 19.10 8.41
N THR A 214 -4.51 18.84 8.05
CA THR A 214 -4.89 18.32 6.73
C THR A 214 -5.81 19.31 6.04
N ILE A 215 -5.53 19.64 4.79
CA ILE A 215 -6.39 20.48 3.97
C ILE A 215 -6.93 19.62 2.85
N VAL A 216 -8.26 19.59 2.67
CA VAL A 216 -8.93 18.82 1.61
C VAL A 216 -9.74 19.77 0.76
N ARG A 217 -9.35 19.92 -0.50
CA ARG A 217 -9.95 20.84 -1.48
C ARG A 217 -10.09 22.27 -0.94
N GLY A 218 -9.10 22.72 -0.17
CA GLY A 218 -9.03 24.06 0.42
C GLY A 218 -9.74 24.22 1.77
N SER A 219 -10.40 23.19 2.27
CA SER A 219 -11.00 23.20 3.62
C SER A 219 -10.06 22.55 4.63
N ILE A 220 -9.89 23.19 5.78
CA ILE A 220 -9.05 22.70 6.89
C ILE A 220 -9.80 21.61 7.67
N TYR A 221 -9.10 20.50 7.95
CA TYR A 221 -9.53 19.40 8.79
C TYR A 221 -8.47 19.16 9.87
N ASN A 222 -8.90 19.30 11.13
CA ASN A 222 -8.11 19.00 12.33
C ASN A 222 -8.50 17.63 12.88
#